data_AF-A0A0K8QL66-F1
#
_entry.id   AF-A0A0K8QL66-F1
#
_cell.length_a   1.000
_cell.length_b   1.000
_cell.length_c   1.000
_cell.angle_alpha   90.00
_cell.angle_beta   90.00
_cell.angle_gamma   90.00
#
_symmetry.space_group_name_H-M   'P 1'
#
loop_
_entity.id
_entity.type
_entity.pdbx_description
1 polymer ?
#
loop_
_entity_poly.entity_id
_entity_poly.type
_entity_poly.pdbx_seq_one_letter_code
_entity_poly.pdbx_strand_id
1 'polypeptide(L)'
;MHGDNGAPIQKAPTEDRTMLDPITRLDEGATAEAAEKKSPDIEQRLFKARTILIYGGINQKLAERVTARLLAMQAESDAPITIFINSQGGHVESGDTIYDMIKFVKPEVRIIGTGWVASAGALIYSAAQRKNRYSLPNTRFMLHQPSGGAGGTASDIEIHAREILRMRERLDQIFARETGQPLECVSRDTERDHWMTAAEAKEYGLVGSIIGSANELP
;
A
#
# COMPACT_ATOMS: atom_id res chain seq x y z
N MET A 1 -62.93 26.95 19.74
CA MET A 1 -61.77 27.60 19.08
C MET A 1 -60.58 27.33 19.98
N HIS A 2 -59.79 26.29 19.69
CA HIS A 2 -58.47 26.39 19.05
C HIS A 2 -57.57 27.45 19.71
N GLY A 3 -56.52 27.02 20.41
CA GLY A 3 -55.49 27.91 20.95
C GLY A 3 -54.63 27.29 22.04
N ASP A 4 -53.81 26.33 21.66
CA ASP A 4 -52.65 25.81 22.40
C ASP A 4 -51.61 26.93 22.65
N ASN A 5 -50.93 26.93 23.80
CA ASN A 5 -49.73 27.74 24.05
C ASN A 5 -48.83 27.01 25.06
N GLY A 6 -48.13 26.01 24.52
CA GLY A 6 -47.07 25.27 25.19
C GLY A 6 -45.88 26.15 25.61
N ALA A 7 -45.31 25.78 26.75
CA ALA A 7 -44.06 26.29 27.29
C ALA A 7 -42.87 25.99 26.34
N PRO A 8 -41.80 26.81 26.36
CA PRO A 8 -40.65 26.60 25.50
C PRO A 8 -39.83 25.38 25.98
N ILE A 9 -39.76 24.36 25.14
CA ILE A 9 -38.84 23.23 25.29
C ILE A 9 -37.43 23.75 24.97
N GLN A 10 -36.54 23.72 25.96
CA GLN A 10 -35.11 23.95 25.76
C GLN A 10 -34.56 22.85 24.82
N LYS A 11 -34.04 23.26 23.66
CA LYS A 11 -33.28 22.37 22.77
C LYS A 11 -31.96 22.01 23.44
N ALA A 12 -31.73 20.72 23.65
CA ALA A 12 -30.41 20.19 23.96
C ALA A 12 -29.44 20.48 22.79
N PRO A 13 -28.15 20.75 23.05
CA PRO A 13 -27.19 20.96 21.98
C PRO A 13 -26.95 19.65 21.24
N THR A 14 -27.06 19.71 19.91
CA THR A 14 -26.62 18.65 19.00
C THR A 14 -25.11 18.49 19.12
N GLU A 15 -24.66 17.38 19.72
CA GLU A 15 -23.28 16.93 19.59
C GLU A 15 -23.02 16.56 18.13
N ASP A 16 -22.22 17.38 17.45
CA ASP A 16 -21.60 17.05 16.18
C ASP A 16 -20.56 15.95 16.42
N ARG A 17 -21.00 14.69 16.31
CA ARG A 17 -20.12 13.52 16.34
C ARG A 17 -19.55 13.28 14.95
N THR A 18 -18.58 14.10 14.57
CA THR A 18 -17.52 13.63 13.66
C THR A 18 -16.66 12.63 14.43
N MET A 19 -17.09 11.37 14.42
CA MET A 19 -16.25 10.22 14.78
C MET A 19 -15.15 10.10 13.74
N LEU A 20 -14.11 10.92 13.87
CA LEU A 20 -12.83 10.72 13.21
C LEU A 20 -12.20 9.45 13.79
N ASP A 21 -11.86 8.50 12.92
CA ASP A 21 -11.26 7.22 13.28
C ASP A 21 -10.03 7.44 14.19
N PRO A 22 -9.89 6.67 15.30
CA PRO A 22 -8.76 6.82 16.23
C PRO A 22 -7.40 6.47 15.60
N ILE A 23 -7.37 5.95 14.37
CA ILE A 23 -6.15 5.61 13.64
C ILE A 23 -5.46 6.86 13.05
N THR A 24 -6.19 7.95 12.76
CA THR A 24 -5.59 9.17 12.17
C THR A 24 -4.85 10.05 13.17
N ARG A 25 -4.97 9.78 14.48
CA ARG A 25 -4.48 10.67 15.54
C ARG A 25 -3.05 10.42 16.01
N LEU A 26 -2.28 9.55 15.35
CA LEU A 26 -0.93 9.18 15.80
C LEU A 26 0.22 9.98 15.16
N ASP A 27 -0.02 10.84 14.15
CA ASP A 27 1.07 11.50 13.42
C ASP A 27 1.13 13.04 13.51
N GLU A 28 0.24 13.72 14.24
CA GLU A 28 0.27 15.21 14.32
C GLU A 28 1.18 15.78 15.42
N GLY A 29 2.22 15.03 15.82
CA GLY A 29 3.09 15.40 16.93
C GLY A 29 4.57 15.05 16.75
N ALA A 30 5.10 15.04 15.53
CA ALA A 30 6.53 14.88 15.29
C ALA A 30 7.17 16.23 14.92
N THR A 31 7.60 16.97 15.93
CA THR A 31 8.55 18.07 15.76
C THR A 31 9.82 17.55 15.11
N ALA A 32 10.13 18.07 13.91
CA ALA A 32 11.39 17.97 13.18
C ALA A 32 12.47 17.07 13.83
N GLU A 33 12.35 15.76 13.66
CA GLU A 33 13.43 14.84 13.99
C GLU A 33 14.59 15.13 13.04
N ALA A 34 15.76 15.39 13.62
CA ALA A 34 17.01 15.36 12.90
C ALA A 34 17.05 14.04 12.11
N ALA A 35 17.01 14.13 10.79
CA ALA A 35 17.12 12.96 9.92
C ALA A 35 18.40 12.22 10.30
N GLU A 36 18.25 11.17 11.09
CA GLU A 36 19.35 10.31 11.52
C GLU A 36 19.98 9.79 10.23
N LYS A 37 21.18 10.28 9.91
CA LYS A 37 21.91 9.83 8.73
C LYS A 37 22.15 8.34 8.90
N LYS A 38 21.33 7.53 8.23
CA LYS A 38 21.53 6.07 8.13
C LYS A 38 23.01 5.82 7.87
N SER A 39 23.63 4.96 8.67
CA SER A 39 25.07 4.77 8.57
C SER A 39 25.42 4.30 7.15
N PRO A 40 26.34 4.97 6.44
CA PRO A 40 26.71 4.59 5.08
C PRO A 40 27.14 3.12 4.96
N ASP A 41 27.70 2.57 6.04
CA ASP A 41 28.10 1.15 6.14
C ASP A 41 26.91 0.19 6.05
N ILE A 42 25.79 0.47 6.73
CA ILE A 42 24.60 -0.40 6.68
C ILE A 42 23.98 -0.41 5.27
N GLU A 43 23.82 0.76 4.66
CA GLU A 43 23.24 0.86 3.31
C GLU A 43 24.11 0.16 2.27
N GLN A 44 25.44 0.26 2.39
CA GLN A 44 26.35 -0.46 1.50
C GLN A 44 26.30 -1.98 1.72
N ARG A 45 26.19 -2.44 2.97
CA ARG A 45 26.02 -3.87 3.29
C ARG A 45 24.71 -4.42 2.75
N LEU A 46 23.60 -3.69 2.88
CA LEU A 46 22.31 -4.08 2.30
C LEU A 46 22.36 -4.12 0.78
N PHE A 47 23.03 -3.15 0.15
CA PHE A 47 23.21 -3.13 -1.30
C PHE A 47 24.01 -4.35 -1.78
N LYS A 48 25.14 -4.67 -1.14
CA LYS A 48 25.93 -5.87 -1.42
C LYS A 48 25.14 -7.16 -1.18
N ALA A 49 24.27 -7.17 -0.17
CA ALA A 49 23.34 -8.26 0.11
C ALA A 49 22.10 -8.26 -0.81
N ARG A 50 22.04 -7.38 -1.82
CA ARG A 50 20.94 -7.24 -2.80
C ARG A 50 19.57 -7.09 -2.14
N THR A 51 19.55 -6.34 -1.03
CA THR A 51 18.37 -6.14 -0.19
C THR A 51 17.88 -4.70 -0.29
N ILE A 52 16.58 -4.51 -0.52
CA ILE A 52 15.92 -3.21 -0.55
C ILE A 52 14.85 -3.16 0.55
N LEU A 53 14.76 -2.02 1.25
CA LEU A 53 13.76 -1.79 2.29
C LEU A 53 12.74 -0.74 1.83
N ILE A 54 11.45 -1.12 1.81
CA ILE A 54 10.30 -0.26 1.54
C ILE A 54 9.49 -0.12 2.83
N TYR A 55 9.72 0.96 3.57
CA TYR A 55 9.09 1.19 4.88
C TYR A 55 8.41 2.55 4.92
N GLY A 56 7.20 2.59 5.48
CA GLY A 56 6.39 3.81 5.61
C GLY A 56 5.63 4.18 4.34
N GLY A 57 5.26 5.46 4.23
CA GLY A 57 4.43 5.97 3.13
C GLY A 57 5.12 5.90 1.76
N ILE A 58 4.37 5.47 0.74
CA ILE A 58 4.80 5.41 -0.65
C ILE A 58 4.71 6.82 -1.27
N ASN A 59 5.85 7.33 -1.72
CA ASN A 59 5.96 8.65 -2.35
C ASN A 59 7.06 8.65 -3.43
N GLN A 60 7.18 9.75 -4.17
CA GLN A 60 8.13 9.86 -5.29
C GLN A 60 9.59 9.68 -4.87
N LYS A 61 10.00 10.20 -3.69
CA LYS A 61 11.38 10.03 -3.19
C LYS A 61 11.69 8.56 -2.88
N LEU A 62 10.72 7.84 -2.32
CA LEU A 62 10.86 6.40 -2.09
C LEU A 62 10.93 5.64 -3.42
N ALA A 63 10.04 5.96 -4.36
CA ALA A 63 10.02 5.33 -5.68
C ALA A 63 11.35 5.53 -6.42
N GLU A 64 11.88 6.76 -6.48
CA GLU A 64 13.19 7.07 -7.06
C GLU A 64 14.30 6.23 -6.41
N ARG A 65 14.35 6.18 -5.07
CA ARG A 65 15.36 5.41 -4.33
C ARG A 65 15.29 3.90 -4.58
N VAL A 66 14.09 3.34 -4.76
CA VAL A 66 13.90 1.92 -5.06
C VAL A 66 14.30 1.64 -6.50
N THR A 67 13.83 2.45 -7.45
CA THR A 67 14.18 2.37 -8.88
C THR A 67 15.68 2.45 -9.09
N ALA A 68 16.36 3.42 -8.47
CA ALA A 68 17.82 3.56 -8.56
C ALA A 68 18.56 2.31 -8.06
N ARG A 69 18.11 1.70 -6.95
CA ARG A 69 18.70 0.46 -6.42
C ARG A 69 18.46 -0.71 -7.35
N LEU A 70 17.25 -0.89 -7.88
CA LEU A 70 16.92 -1.96 -8.82
C LEU A 70 17.80 -1.90 -10.06
N LEU A 71 17.93 -0.70 -10.66
CA LEU A 71 18.77 -0.48 -11.84
C LEU A 71 20.25 -0.73 -11.54
N ALA A 72 20.76 -0.23 -10.41
CA ALA A 72 22.15 -0.44 -10.00
C ALA A 72 22.46 -1.92 -9.73
N MET A 73 21.59 -2.64 -9.01
CA MET A 73 21.76 -4.07 -8.72
C MET A 73 21.69 -4.93 -9.99
N GLN A 74 20.81 -4.57 -10.94
CA GLN A 74 20.75 -5.22 -12.25
C GLN A 74 22.04 -5.00 -13.05
N ALA A 75 22.61 -3.78 -13.02
CA ALA A 75 23.85 -3.49 -13.73
C ALA A 75 25.04 -4.32 -13.20
N GLU A 76 25.01 -4.70 -11.92
CA GLU A 76 26.04 -5.57 -11.32
C GLU A 76 25.88 -7.04 -11.66
N SER A 77 24.65 -7.58 -11.61
CA SER A 77 24.36 -8.98 -11.97
C SER A 77 22.86 -9.28 -12.05
N ASP A 78 22.52 -10.42 -12.67
CA ASP A 78 21.17 -10.98 -12.71
C ASP A 78 20.79 -11.78 -11.44
N ALA A 79 21.61 -11.76 -10.39
CA ALA A 79 21.34 -12.49 -9.15
C ALA A 79 20.07 -11.95 -8.44
N PRO A 80 19.30 -12.78 -7.72
CA PRO A 80 18.03 -12.36 -7.12
C PRO A 80 18.14 -11.13 -6.21
N ILE A 81 17.07 -10.34 -6.16
CA ILE A 81 16.93 -9.16 -5.28
C ILE A 81 15.83 -9.45 -4.27
N THR A 82 16.07 -9.14 -2.99
CA THR A 82 15.07 -9.30 -1.92
C THR A 82 14.58 -7.94 -1.44
N ILE A 83 13.26 -7.75 -1.45
CA ILE A 83 12.61 -6.55 -0.94
C ILE A 83 11.87 -6.89 0.35
N PHE A 84 12.11 -6.14 1.41
CA PHE A 84 11.25 -6.14 2.61
C PHE A 84 10.29 -4.97 2.53
N ILE A 85 9.00 -5.23 2.71
CA ILE A 85 7.96 -4.20 2.66
C ILE A 85 7.11 -4.17 3.92
N ASN A 86 6.97 -2.97 4.47
CA ASN A 86 6.11 -2.61 5.59
C ASN A 86 5.55 -1.20 5.33
N SER A 87 4.36 -1.12 4.73
CA SER A 87 3.83 0.14 4.22
C SER A 87 2.31 0.21 4.33
N GLN A 88 1.83 1.39 4.73
CA GLN A 88 0.43 1.81 4.75
C GLN A 88 -0.12 2.12 3.35
N GLY A 89 0.75 2.20 2.34
CA GLY A 89 0.43 2.74 1.03
C GLY A 89 0.85 4.20 0.90
N GLY A 90 0.23 4.92 -0.04
CA GLY A 90 0.59 6.28 -0.40
C GLY A 90 0.18 6.59 -1.83
N HIS A 91 0.97 7.38 -2.55
CA HIS A 91 0.65 7.78 -3.92
C HIS A 91 0.62 6.58 -4.87
N VAL A 92 -0.50 6.40 -5.57
CA VAL A 92 -0.72 5.26 -6.47
C VAL A 92 0.33 5.24 -7.59
N GLU A 93 0.64 6.37 -8.19
CA GLU A 93 1.61 6.48 -9.30
C GLU A 93 3.04 6.14 -8.85
N SER A 94 3.37 6.42 -7.58
CA SER A 94 4.65 6.00 -7.00
C SER A 94 4.67 4.49 -6.76
N GLY A 95 3.53 3.91 -6.39
CA GLY A 95 3.33 2.46 -6.33
C GLY A 95 3.45 1.80 -7.71
N ASP A 96 2.79 2.35 -8.73
CA ASP A 96 2.86 1.91 -10.12
C ASP A 96 4.31 1.93 -10.63
N THR A 97 5.03 3.02 -10.37
CA THR A 97 6.45 3.14 -10.74
C THR A 97 7.27 1.97 -10.19
N ILE A 98 7.13 1.66 -8.90
CA ILE A 98 7.88 0.57 -8.27
C ILE A 98 7.41 -0.79 -8.79
N TYR A 99 6.09 -0.98 -8.95
CA TYR A 99 5.49 -2.20 -9.49
C TYR A 99 6.04 -2.52 -10.88
N ASP A 100 6.04 -1.54 -11.79
CA ASP A 100 6.55 -1.69 -13.15
C ASP A 100 8.06 -1.94 -13.15
N MET A 101 8.82 -1.23 -12.33
CA MET A 101 10.28 -1.42 -12.24
C MET A 101 10.66 -2.81 -11.72
N ILE A 102 9.90 -3.37 -10.77
CA ILE A 102 10.11 -4.75 -10.30
C ILE A 102 9.89 -5.75 -11.44
N LYS A 103 8.89 -5.52 -12.31
CA LYS A 103 8.62 -6.38 -13.46
C LYS A 103 9.55 -6.14 -14.66
N PHE A 104 10.12 -4.94 -14.75
CA PHE A 104 10.99 -4.53 -15.84
C PHE A 104 12.42 -5.07 -15.70
N VAL A 105 12.95 -5.12 -14.47
CA VAL A 105 14.34 -5.56 -14.27
C VAL A 105 14.52 -7.06 -14.51
N LYS A 106 15.68 -7.45 -15.03
CA LYS A 106 16.07 -8.83 -15.32
C LYS A 106 16.20 -9.72 -14.08
N PRO A 107 16.80 -9.28 -12.96
CA PRO A 107 16.95 -10.13 -11.79
C PRO A 107 15.60 -10.54 -11.21
N GLU A 108 15.50 -11.78 -10.76
CA GLU A 108 14.29 -12.25 -10.07
C GLU A 108 14.11 -11.51 -8.75
N VAL A 109 12.93 -10.92 -8.54
CA VAL A 109 12.60 -10.18 -7.31
C VAL A 109 11.77 -11.07 -6.37
N ARG A 110 12.22 -11.13 -5.11
CA ARG A 110 11.52 -11.74 -3.97
C ARG A 110 11.03 -10.62 -3.07
N ILE A 111 9.79 -10.71 -2.59
CA ILE A 111 9.23 -9.69 -1.69
C ILE A 111 8.74 -10.37 -0.42
N ILE A 112 9.16 -9.84 0.72
CA ILE A 112 8.81 -10.30 2.06
C ILE A 112 7.99 -9.22 2.74
N GLY A 113 6.70 -9.51 2.98
CA GLY A 113 5.80 -8.64 3.72
C GLY A 113 5.97 -8.81 5.23
N THR A 114 6.06 -7.69 5.96
CA THR A 114 6.15 -7.66 7.42
C THR A 114 5.37 -6.46 7.99
N GLY A 115 4.83 -6.60 9.20
CA GLY A 115 3.99 -5.57 9.82
C GLY A 115 2.67 -5.43 9.08
N TRP A 116 2.55 -4.42 8.21
CA TRP A 116 1.42 -4.30 7.27
C TRP A 116 1.87 -4.03 5.83
N VAL A 117 1.03 -4.47 4.90
CA VAL A 117 1.21 -4.26 3.48
C VAL A 117 -0.14 -3.85 2.91
N ALA A 118 -0.37 -2.54 2.83
CA ALA A 118 -1.66 -1.96 2.53
C ALA A 118 -1.64 -1.10 1.26
N SER A 119 -2.76 -1.06 0.54
CA SER A 119 -2.99 -0.10 -0.57
C SER A 119 -1.86 -0.15 -1.62
N ALA A 120 -1.20 0.97 -1.93
CA ALA A 120 -0.06 1.02 -2.84
C ALA A 120 1.10 0.08 -2.44
N GLY A 121 1.26 -0.23 -1.14
CA GLY A 121 2.20 -1.25 -0.68
C GLY A 121 1.80 -2.67 -1.11
N ALA A 122 0.50 -2.99 -1.09
CA ALA A 122 -0.01 -4.27 -1.59
C ALA A 122 0.09 -4.38 -3.11
N LEU A 123 -0.08 -3.27 -3.83
CA LEU A 123 0.22 -3.20 -5.26
C LEU A 123 1.69 -3.59 -5.51
N ILE A 124 2.65 -2.92 -4.88
CA ILE A 124 4.08 -3.22 -5.01
C ILE A 124 4.38 -4.69 -4.67
N TYR A 125 3.81 -5.19 -3.56
CA TYR A 125 3.99 -6.57 -3.13
C TYR A 125 3.52 -7.57 -4.19
N SER A 126 2.42 -7.27 -4.88
CA SER A 126 1.88 -8.13 -5.95
C SER A 126 2.76 -8.17 -7.22
N ALA A 127 3.73 -7.25 -7.36
CA ALA A 127 4.61 -7.17 -8.54
C ALA A 127 5.51 -8.40 -8.71
N ALA A 128 5.93 -9.04 -7.61
CA ALA A 128 6.68 -10.28 -7.70
C ALA A 128 5.77 -11.45 -8.10
N GLN A 129 6.32 -12.43 -8.81
CA GLN A 129 5.63 -13.67 -9.12
C GLN A 129 5.14 -14.33 -7.82
N ARG A 130 3.95 -14.94 -7.82
CA ARG A 130 3.33 -15.49 -6.60
C ARG A 130 4.26 -16.39 -5.78
N LYS A 131 5.06 -17.24 -6.43
CA LYS A 131 6.06 -18.12 -5.78
C LYS A 131 7.15 -17.37 -5.00
N ASN A 132 7.38 -16.09 -5.30
CA ASN A 132 8.39 -15.22 -4.71
C ASN A 132 7.78 -14.17 -3.77
N ARG A 133 6.48 -14.28 -3.47
CA ARG A 133 5.77 -13.44 -2.51
C ARG A 133 5.70 -14.17 -1.17
N TYR A 134 6.50 -13.72 -0.23
CA TYR A 134 6.60 -14.28 1.12
C TYR A 134 5.97 -13.34 2.14
N SER A 135 5.41 -13.89 3.21
CA SER A 135 4.90 -13.12 4.34
C SER A 135 5.50 -13.63 5.64
N LEU A 136 5.83 -12.74 6.56
CA LEU A 136 6.00 -13.13 7.96
C LEU A 136 4.64 -13.42 8.61
N PRO A 137 4.59 -14.17 9.73
CA PRO A 137 3.33 -14.71 10.26
C PRO A 137 2.35 -13.65 10.77
N ASN A 138 2.87 -12.54 11.31
CA ASN A 138 2.06 -11.47 11.90
C ASN A 138 1.68 -10.36 10.90
N THR A 139 2.00 -10.51 9.62
CA THR A 139 1.73 -9.49 8.62
C THR A 139 0.22 -9.38 8.38
N ARG A 140 -0.27 -8.15 8.30
CA ARG A 140 -1.62 -7.83 7.83
C ARG A 140 -1.57 -7.23 6.44
N PHE A 141 -2.47 -7.67 5.57
CA PHE A 141 -2.65 -7.12 4.24
C PHE A 141 -3.94 -6.32 4.19
N MET A 142 -3.96 -5.27 3.38
CA MET A 142 -5.19 -4.51 3.11
C MET A 142 -5.25 -4.11 1.65
N LEU A 143 -6.37 -4.42 1.01
CA LEU A 143 -6.71 -3.94 -0.33
C LEU A 143 -7.91 -2.98 -0.22
N HIS A 144 -7.89 -1.91 -0.99
CA HIS A 144 -9.01 -0.99 -1.13
C HIS A 144 -8.92 -0.23 -2.46
N GLN A 145 -10.01 0.46 -2.81
CA GLN A 145 -10.05 1.36 -3.95
C GLN A 145 -9.13 2.58 -3.73
N PRO A 146 -8.59 3.18 -4.80
CA PRO A 146 -7.83 4.41 -4.68
C PRO A 146 -8.71 5.54 -4.14
N SER A 147 -8.14 6.38 -3.28
CA SER A 147 -8.76 7.61 -2.79
C SER A 147 -8.14 8.83 -3.45
N GLY A 148 -8.94 9.86 -3.73
CA GLY A 148 -8.47 11.13 -4.24
C GLY A 148 -9.46 12.25 -3.97
N GLY A 149 -9.03 13.49 -4.22
CA GLY A 149 -9.87 14.68 -4.16
C GLY A 149 -9.76 15.45 -5.47
N ALA A 150 -10.85 16.11 -5.87
CA ALA A 150 -10.89 16.96 -7.05
C ALA A 150 -11.53 18.31 -6.69
N GLY A 151 -11.06 19.38 -7.32
CA GLY A 151 -11.60 20.72 -7.19
C GLY A 151 -11.29 21.53 -8.45
N GLY A 152 -12.04 22.61 -8.69
CA GLY A 152 -11.93 23.40 -9.91
C GLY A 152 -13.30 23.58 -10.58
N THR A 153 -13.29 23.75 -11.90
CA THR A 153 -14.52 23.85 -12.68
C THR A 153 -15.26 22.50 -12.70
N ALA A 154 -16.55 22.51 -13.09
CA ALA A 154 -17.32 21.28 -13.24
C ALA A 154 -16.62 20.28 -14.19
N SER A 155 -16.00 20.79 -15.27
CA SER A 155 -15.24 19.98 -16.22
C SER A 155 -13.99 19.35 -15.59
N ASP A 156 -13.26 20.09 -14.75
CA ASP A 156 -12.07 19.57 -14.06
C ASP A 156 -12.46 18.44 -13.09
N ILE A 157 -13.53 18.65 -12.33
CA ILE A 157 -14.05 17.64 -11.40
C ILE A 157 -14.47 16.38 -12.15
N GLU A 158 -15.17 16.51 -13.28
CA GLU A 158 -15.57 15.38 -14.11
C GLU A 158 -14.36 14.59 -14.64
N ILE A 159 -13.33 15.30 -15.13
CA ILE A 159 -12.10 14.68 -15.63
C ILE A 159 -11.41 13.88 -14.52
N HIS A 160 -11.23 14.48 -13.34
CA HIS A 160 -10.58 13.81 -12.22
C HIS A 160 -11.39 12.62 -11.70
N ALA A 161 -12.71 12.73 -11.63
CA ALA A 161 -13.57 11.60 -11.26
C ALA A 161 -13.41 10.43 -12.23
N ARG A 162 -13.35 10.70 -13.54
CA ARG A 162 -13.13 9.68 -14.56
C ARG A 162 -11.77 9.01 -14.44
N GLU A 163 -10.72 9.77 -14.14
CA GLU A 163 -9.38 9.21 -13.93
C GLU A 163 -9.29 8.33 -12.67
N ILE A 164 -9.95 8.71 -11.56
CA ILE A 164 -10.00 7.88 -10.36
C ILE A 164 -10.74 6.56 -10.65
N LEU A 165 -11.83 6.59 -11.42
CA LEU A 165 -12.55 5.37 -11.82
C LEU A 165 -11.69 4.45 -12.70
N ARG A 166 -10.97 5.02 -13.68
CA ARG A 166 -10.01 4.27 -14.52
C ARG A 166 -8.89 3.65 -13.69
N MET A 167 -8.38 4.40 -12.71
CA MET A 167 -7.34 3.93 -11.79
C MET A 167 -7.86 2.75 -10.96
N ARG A 168 -9.07 2.85 -10.40
CA ARG A 168 -9.72 1.76 -9.66
C ARG A 168 -9.84 0.50 -10.53
N GLU A 169 -10.42 0.63 -11.72
CA GLU A 169 -10.62 -0.51 -12.63
C GLU A 169 -9.29 -1.19 -12.99
N ARG A 170 -8.26 -0.40 -13.31
CA ARG A 170 -6.92 -0.92 -13.59
C ARG A 170 -6.33 -1.67 -12.40
N LEU A 171 -6.44 -1.13 -11.19
CA LEU A 171 -5.92 -1.77 -9.98
C LEU A 171 -6.66 -3.07 -9.67
N ASP A 172 -7.99 -3.11 -9.82
CA ASP A 172 -8.77 -4.34 -9.65
C ASP A 172 -8.34 -5.40 -10.67
N GLN A 173 -8.12 -5.03 -11.93
CA GLN A 173 -7.59 -5.93 -12.96
C GLN A 173 -6.17 -6.43 -12.63
N ILE A 174 -5.31 -5.58 -12.07
CA ILE A 174 -3.99 -5.99 -11.61
C ILE A 174 -4.15 -7.03 -10.50
N PHE A 175 -4.89 -6.72 -9.43
CA PHE A 175 -5.04 -7.65 -8.33
C PHE A 175 -5.70 -8.96 -8.76
N ALA A 176 -6.74 -8.93 -9.58
CA ALA A 176 -7.38 -10.14 -10.13
C ALA A 176 -6.37 -11.03 -10.87
N ARG A 177 -5.53 -10.44 -11.73
CA ARG A 177 -4.48 -11.18 -12.44
C ARG A 177 -3.40 -11.73 -11.50
N GLU A 178 -2.92 -10.91 -10.56
CA GLU A 178 -1.80 -11.30 -9.71
C GLU A 178 -2.21 -12.28 -8.59
N THR A 179 -3.47 -12.27 -8.14
CA THR A 179 -4.00 -13.19 -7.12
C THR A 179 -4.62 -14.45 -7.73
N GLY A 180 -5.18 -14.34 -8.94
CA GLY A 180 -5.99 -15.37 -9.59
C GLY A 180 -7.47 -15.32 -9.21
N GLN A 181 -7.91 -14.30 -8.47
CA GLN A 181 -9.33 -14.10 -8.13
C GLN A 181 -10.12 -13.58 -9.34
N PRO A 182 -11.42 -13.91 -9.46
CA PRO A 182 -12.30 -13.26 -10.42
C PRO A 182 -12.33 -11.75 -10.20
N LEU A 183 -12.42 -10.96 -11.29
CA LEU A 183 -12.43 -9.50 -11.23
C LEU A 183 -13.57 -8.98 -10.35
N GLU A 184 -14.75 -9.58 -10.45
CA GLU A 184 -15.93 -9.20 -9.66
C GLU A 184 -15.72 -9.43 -8.16
N CYS A 185 -14.95 -10.46 -7.80
CA CYS A 185 -14.58 -10.74 -6.42
C CYS A 185 -13.67 -9.62 -5.90
N VAL A 186 -12.62 -9.29 -6.66
CA VAL A 186 -11.69 -8.22 -6.31
C VAL A 186 -12.40 -6.88 -6.20
N SER A 187 -13.20 -6.47 -7.20
CA SER A 187 -13.87 -5.17 -7.20
C SER A 187 -14.87 -4.99 -6.07
N ARG A 188 -15.49 -6.07 -5.58
CA ARG A 188 -16.34 -6.06 -4.38
C ARG A 188 -15.49 -5.93 -3.13
N ASP A 189 -14.43 -6.72 -3.03
CA ASP A 189 -13.61 -6.78 -1.83
C ASP A 189 -12.81 -5.47 -1.67
N THR A 190 -12.37 -4.83 -2.76
CA THR A 190 -11.66 -3.52 -2.73
C THR A 190 -12.60 -2.32 -2.58
N GLU A 191 -13.92 -2.48 -2.61
CA GLU A 191 -14.84 -1.34 -2.47
C GLU A 191 -14.67 -0.62 -1.12
N ARG A 192 -14.26 -1.36 -0.08
CA ARG A 192 -13.88 -0.84 1.23
C ARG A 192 -12.53 -1.44 1.64
N ASP A 193 -12.07 -1.05 2.81
CA ASP A 193 -10.87 -1.63 3.40
C ASP A 193 -11.09 -3.14 3.67
N HIS A 194 -10.46 -3.96 2.84
CA HIS A 194 -10.48 -5.42 2.98
C HIS A 194 -9.18 -5.90 3.62
N TRP A 195 -9.26 -6.11 4.93
CA TRP A 195 -8.15 -6.58 5.74
C TRP A 195 -8.05 -8.11 5.73
N MET A 196 -6.83 -8.60 5.64
CA MET A 196 -6.50 -10.02 5.70
C MET A 196 -5.30 -10.25 6.63
N THR A 197 -5.35 -11.33 7.39
CA THR A 197 -4.18 -11.96 8.00
C THR A 197 -3.26 -12.56 6.92
N ALA A 198 -2.02 -12.92 7.27
CA ALA A 198 -1.12 -13.62 6.36
C ALA A 198 -1.73 -14.93 5.81
N ALA A 199 -2.50 -15.65 6.62
CA ALA A 199 -3.17 -16.90 6.21
C ALA A 199 -4.29 -16.64 5.20
N GLU A 200 -5.18 -15.70 5.50
CA GLU A 200 -6.26 -15.28 4.58
C GLU A 200 -5.68 -14.71 3.28
N ALA A 201 -4.62 -13.91 3.34
CA ALA A 201 -3.97 -13.37 2.15
C ALA A 201 -3.32 -14.45 1.27
N LYS A 202 -2.86 -15.55 1.87
CA LYS A 202 -2.36 -16.73 1.13
C LYS A 202 -3.48 -17.47 0.44
N GLU A 203 -4.61 -17.68 1.13
CA GLU A 203 -5.81 -18.28 0.57
C GLU A 203 -6.39 -17.43 -0.56
N TYR A 204 -6.47 -16.12 -0.36
CA TYR A 204 -6.89 -15.13 -1.36
C TYR A 204 -5.97 -15.08 -2.59
N GLY A 205 -4.74 -15.56 -2.44
CA GLY A 205 -3.76 -15.68 -3.51
C GLY A 205 -2.80 -14.50 -3.65
N LEU A 206 -2.89 -13.53 -2.75
CA LEU A 206 -1.94 -12.44 -2.64
C LEU A 206 -0.57 -12.96 -2.16
N VAL A 207 -0.54 -13.83 -1.15
CA VAL A 207 0.71 -14.42 -0.61
C VAL A 207 0.99 -15.77 -1.26
N GLY A 208 2.26 -16.04 -1.57
CA GLY A 208 2.73 -17.37 -1.99
C GLY A 208 2.99 -18.28 -0.81
N SER A 209 3.89 -17.86 0.08
CA SER A 209 4.34 -18.63 1.24
C SER A 209 4.42 -17.77 2.50
N ILE A 210 4.09 -18.37 3.65
CA ILE A 210 4.33 -17.76 4.95
C ILE A 210 5.58 -18.41 5.51
N ILE A 211 6.55 -17.61 5.93
CA ILE A 211 7.86 -18.08 6.43
C ILE A 211 8.12 -17.52 7.83
N GLY A 212 8.78 -18.31 8.68
CA GLY A 212 9.15 -17.92 10.04
C GLY A 212 10.62 -17.52 10.20
N SER A 213 11.47 -17.90 9.24
CA SER A 213 12.91 -17.75 9.30
C SER A 213 13.54 -17.51 7.93
N ALA A 214 14.75 -16.93 7.92
CA ALA A 214 15.50 -16.69 6.68
C ALA A 214 15.91 -17.99 5.95
N ASN A 215 15.99 -19.13 6.66
CA ASN A 215 16.38 -20.42 6.10
C ASN A 215 15.30 -21.05 5.19
N GLU A 216 14.10 -20.48 5.18
CA GLU A 216 12.98 -20.93 4.34
C GLU A 216 12.96 -20.22 2.97
N LEU A 217 13.89 -19.28 2.72
CA LEU A 217 14.07 -18.67 1.41
C LEU A 217 14.95 -19.57 0.50
N PRO A 218 14.67 -19.66 -0.81
CA PRO A 218 15.44 -20.48 -1.75
C PRO A 218 16.85 -19.96 -2.04
#